data_AF-A0A9P5ZFX2-F1
#
_entry.id   AF-A0A9P5ZFX2-F1
#
_cell.length_a   1.000
_cell.length_b   1.000
_cell.length_c   1.000
_cell.angle_alpha   90.00
_cell.angle_beta   90.00
_cell.angle_gamma   90.00
#
_symmetry.space_group_name_H-M   'P 1'
#
loop_
_entity.id
_entity.type
_entity.pdbx_description
1 polymer ?
#
loop_
_entity_poly.entity_id
_entity_poly.type
_entity_poly.pdbx_seq_one_letter_code
_entity_poly.pdbx_strand_id
1 'polypeptide(L)'
;MRSLIFATIFLVLLAGDFSQALSKTLEEDRDFAKACYGNLLPVLAPSAENRTVPWGSPSIVNGPSTCRSSLDEVRAGIDDIDVQLLELLSQRAAFVREATRFKALRGDVDVPSRDAQVIKEAVTNAPAVHLPQTIASAVFTAIINASVSFELCIFDSFYERGH
;
A
#
# COMPACT_ATOMS: atom_id res chain seq x y z
N MET A 1 -52.39 -33.94 -32.14
CA MET A 1 -51.31 -34.22 -33.13
C MET A 1 -50.34 -33.05 -33.09
N ARG A 2 -49.05 -33.32 -32.82
CA ARG A 2 -47.80 -32.64 -33.27
C ARG A 2 -47.73 -31.09 -33.16
N SER A 3 -46.68 -30.44 -32.67
CA SER A 3 -45.26 -30.79 -32.62
C SER A 3 -44.52 -29.84 -31.68
N LEU A 4 -43.47 -30.36 -31.03
CA LEU A 4 -42.41 -29.59 -30.38
C LEU A 4 -41.66 -28.72 -31.40
N ILE A 5 -41.10 -27.59 -30.96
CA ILE A 5 -39.77 -27.00 -31.28
C ILE A 5 -39.82 -25.55 -30.79
N PHE A 6 -39.25 -25.26 -29.62
CA PHE A 6 -38.65 -23.96 -29.25
C PHE A 6 -37.88 -24.17 -27.94
N ALA A 7 -36.89 -25.06 -27.99
CA ALA A 7 -35.97 -25.33 -26.90
C ALA A 7 -34.55 -25.35 -27.46
N THR A 8 -34.07 -24.24 -28.00
CA THR A 8 -32.69 -24.13 -28.52
C THR A 8 -32.13 -22.71 -28.64
N ILE A 9 -32.72 -21.70 -27.98
CA ILE A 9 -32.15 -20.34 -27.99
C ILE A 9 -32.07 -19.81 -26.55
N PHE A 10 -31.35 -20.55 -25.70
CA PHE A 10 -30.85 -20.03 -24.41
C PHE A 10 -29.61 -20.81 -23.98
N LEU A 11 -28.65 -21.01 -24.89
CA LEU A 11 -27.41 -21.74 -24.59
C LEU A 11 -26.15 -21.15 -25.25
N VAL A 12 -26.17 -19.89 -25.71
CA VAL A 12 -24.99 -19.28 -26.38
C VAL A 12 -24.43 -18.06 -25.64
N LEU A 13 -25.13 -17.51 -24.64
CA LEU A 13 -24.64 -16.34 -23.89
C LEU A 13 -23.81 -16.66 -22.64
N LEU A 14 -23.74 -17.91 -22.18
CA LEU A 14 -22.96 -18.29 -20.98
C LEU A 14 -21.52 -18.74 -21.28
N ALA A 15 -21.16 -18.98 -22.55
CA ALA A 15 -19.83 -19.48 -22.91
C ALA A 15 -18.77 -18.37 -23.03
N GLY A 16 -19.18 -17.15 -23.38
CA GLY A 16 -18.30 -15.98 -23.48
C GLY A 16 -17.79 -15.48 -22.13
N ASP A 17 -18.70 -15.36 -21.16
CA ASP A 17 -18.38 -14.89 -19.80
C ASP A 17 -17.52 -15.89 -19.03
N PHE A 18 -17.74 -17.20 -19.22
CA PHE A 18 -16.93 -18.22 -18.57
C PHE A 18 -15.49 -18.25 -19.12
N SER A 19 -15.30 -18.04 -20.43
CA SER A 19 -13.96 -17.99 -21.03
C SER A 19 -13.16 -16.77 -20.59
N GLN A 20 -13.80 -15.60 -20.49
CA GLN A 20 -13.15 -14.39 -19.95
C GLN A 20 -12.84 -14.52 -18.46
N ALA A 21 -13.75 -15.09 -17.66
CA ALA A 21 -13.50 -15.34 -16.25
C ALA A 21 -12.36 -16.34 -16.03
N LEU A 22 -12.32 -17.45 -16.79
CA LEU A 22 -11.25 -18.46 -16.68
C LEU A 22 -9.89 -17.89 -17.11
N SER A 23 -9.85 -17.07 -18.18
CA SER A 23 -8.63 -16.39 -18.63
C SER A 23 -8.12 -15.39 -17.59
N LYS A 24 -9.02 -14.66 -16.91
CA LYS A 24 -8.68 -13.71 -15.86
C LYS A 24 -8.10 -14.42 -14.63
N THR A 25 -8.69 -15.54 -14.21
CA THR A 25 -8.17 -16.34 -13.08
C THR A 25 -6.79 -16.95 -13.37
N LEU A 26 -6.50 -17.31 -14.64
CA LEU A 26 -5.19 -17.83 -15.07
C LEU A 26 -4.13 -16.73 -15.30
N GLU A 27 -4.52 -15.47 -15.41
CA GLU A 27 -3.59 -14.33 -15.40
C GLU A 27 -3.29 -13.83 -13.98
N GLU A 28 -4.29 -13.82 -13.09
CA GLU A 28 -4.10 -13.51 -11.66
C GLU A 28 -3.16 -14.52 -10.95
N ASP A 29 -2.98 -15.72 -11.51
CA ASP A 29 -2.08 -16.77 -11.02
C ASP A 29 -0.59 -16.54 -11.40
N ARG A 30 -0.26 -15.50 -12.18
CA ARG A 30 1.12 -15.25 -12.68
C ARG A 30 1.87 -14.11 -11.98
N ASP A 31 1.33 -13.52 -10.93
CA ASP A 31 2.11 -12.57 -10.13
C ASP A 31 3.08 -13.32 -9.21
N PHE A 32 4.27 -13.62 -9.73
CA PHE A 32 5.35 -14.25 -8.98
C PHE A 32 5.79 -13.43 -7.75
N ALA A 33 5.51 -12.11 -7.73
CA ALA A 33 5.84 -11.24 -6.61
C ALA A 33 4.76 -11.22 -5.53
N LYS A 34 3.61 -11.88 -5.71
CA LYS A 34 2.49 -11.91 -4.74
C LYS A 34 2.92 -12.31 -3.33
N ALA A 35 3.84 -13.29 -3.21
CA ALA A 35 4.38 -13.72 -1.93
C ALA A 35 5.19 -12.62 -1.19
N CYS A 36 5.70 -11.62 -1.90
CA CYS A 36 6.48 -10.51 -1.36
C CYS A 36 5.61 -9.36 -0.81
N TYR A 37 4.28 -9.42 -0.93
CA TYR A 37 3.37 -8.39 -0.40
C TYR A 37 2.94 -8.62 1.05
N GLY A 38 3.33 -9.75 1.64
CA GLY A 38 3.06 -10.07 3.05
C GLY A 38 3.88 -9.24 4.04
N ASN A 39 3.57 -9.41 5.32
CA ASN A 39 4.32 -8.77 6.40
C ASN A 39 5.70 -9.42 6.63
N LEU A 40 5.76 -10.74 6.47
CA LEU A 40 7.00 -11.51 6.49
C LEU A 40 7.38 -11.83 5.04
N LEU A 41 8.57 -11.36 4.63
CA LEU A 41 9.09 -11.65 3.31
C LEU A 41 9.54 -13.12 3.21
N PRO A 42 9.32 -13.78 2.07
CA PRO A 42 9.81 -15.13 1.85
C PRO A 42 11.34 -15.16 1.78
N VAL A 43 11.96 -16.21 2.30
CA VAL A 43 13.38 -16.47 2.07
C VAL A 43 13.53 -17.09 0.68
N LEU A 44 14.04 -16.31 -0.28
CA LEU A 44 14.27 -16.72 -1.66
C LEU A 44 15.76 -17.01 -1.90
N ALA A 45 16.07 -18.08 -2.62
CA ALA A 45 17.44 -18.35 -3.05
C ALA A 45 17.89 -17.33 -4.11
N PRO A 46 19.16 -16.89 -4.11
CA PRO A 46 19.68 -16.02 -5.16
C PRO A 46 19.52 -16.67 -6.54
N SER A 47 19.01 -15.90 -7.50
CA SER A 47 18.90 -16.35 -8.89
C SER A 47 20.26 -16.24 -9.58
N ALA A 48 20.70 -17.30 -10.28
CA ALA A 48 21.91 -17.31 -11.09
C ALA A 48 21.66 -16.83 -12.55
N GLU A 49 20.45 -16.38 -12.85
CA GLU A 49 20.05 -16.01 -14.22
C GLU A 49 20.58 -14.63 -14.61
N ASN A 50 21.08 -14.52 -15.84
CA ASN A 50 21.34 -13.24 -16.48
C ASN A 50 20.12 -12.85 -17.33
N ARG A 51 19.43 -11.77 -16.96
CA ARG A 51 18.19 -11.34 -17.63
C ARG A 51 18.42 -10.13 -18.53
N THR A 52 17.76 -10.12 -19.69
CA THR A 52 17.72 -8.94 -20.57
C THR A 52 16.71 -7.92 -20.05
N VAL A 53 17.04 -6.64 -20.10
CA VAL A 53 16.16 -5.55 -19.63
C VAL A 53 15.28 -5.03 -20.78
N PRO A 54 13.96 -4.87 -20.59
CA PRO A 54 13.17 -5.28 -19.43
C PRO A 54 12.95 -6.80 -19.39
N TRP A 55 13.01 -7.39 -18.20
CA TRP A 55 12.94 -8.85 -18.02
C TRP A 55 11.54 -9.37 -17.67
N GLY A 56 10.55 -8.48 -17.58
CA GLY A 56 9.18 -8.82 -17.26
C GLY A 56 8.21 -7.72 -17.67
N SER A 57 6.92 -7.98 -17.49
CA SER A 57 5.85 -7.02 -17.70
C SER A 57 5.46 -6.36 -16.37
N PRO A 58 4.85 -5.16 -16.39
CA PRO A 58 4.30 -4.55 -15.18
C PRO A 58 3.32 -5.50 -14.48
N SER A 59 3.55 -5.77 -13.19
CA SER A 59 2.73 -6.70 -12.39
C SER A 59 1.53 -6.04 -11.72
N ILE A 60 1.52 -4.72 -11.56
CA ILE A 60 0.37 -3.96 -11.04
C ILE A 60 -0.43 -3.42 -12.22
N VAL A 61 -1.56 -4.06 -12.56
CA VAL A 61 -2.42 -3.63 -13.68
C VAL A 61 -3.18 -2.35 -13.32
N ASN A 62 -3.27 -1.41 -14.27
CA ASN A 62 -3.90 -0.07 -14.10
C ASN A 62 -3.21 0.85 -13.08
N GLY A 63 -1.99 0.54 -12.64
CA GLY A 63 -1.19 1.41 -11.77
C GLY A 63 -0.31 2.41 -12.54
N PRO A 64 0.32 3.39 -11.85
CA PRO A 64 1.18 4.40 -12.50
C PRO A 64 2.42 3.82 -13.19
N SER A 65 2.77 2.56 -12.89
CA SER A 65 3.89 1.83 -13.47
C SER A 65 3.57 1.16 -14.83
N THR A 66 2.30 1.02 -15.22
CA THR A 66 1.93 0.24 -16.42
C THR A 66 2.25 0.91 -17.76
N CYS A 67 2.42 2.23 -17.76
CA CYS A 67 2.62 3.02 -18.98
C CYS A 67 4.06 3.51 -19.16
N ARG A 68 5.03 2.91 -18.44
CA ARG A 68 6.44 3.33 -18.44
C ARG A 68 7.27 2.37 -19.31
N SER A 69 8.20 2.92 -20.09
CA SER A 69 9.03 2.19 -21.07
C SER A 69 10.50 2.07 -20.68
N SER A 70 10.96 2.83 -19.67
CA SER A 70 12.35 2.86 -19.21
C SER A 70 12.44 3.01 -17.69
N LEU A 71 13.62 2.67 -17.13
CA LEU A 71 13.89 2.86 -15.71
C LEU A 71 13.87 4.34 -15.30
N ASP A 72 14.28 5.24 -16.19
CA ASP A 72 14.30 6.67 -15.91
C ASP A 72 12.87 7.24 -15.83
N GLU A 73 11.95 6.78 -16.68
CA GLU A 73 10.54 7.14 -16.56
C GLU A 73 9.88 6.60 -15.28
N VAL A 74 10.29 5.40 -14.83
CA VAL A 74 9.84 4.84 -13.55
C VAL A 74 10.37 5.67 -12.38
N ARG A 75 11.64 6.08 -12.41
CA ARG A 75 12.25 6.94 -11.38
C ARG A 75 11.57 8.30 -11.30
N ALA A 76 11.31 8.96 -12.42
CA ALA A 76 10.56 10.21 -12.43
C ALA A 76 9.17 10.06 -11.79
N GLY A 77 8.48 8.93 -12.02
CA GLY A 77 7.22 8.64 -11.34
C GLY A 77 7.36 8.42 -9.83
N ILE A 78 8.48 7.86 -9.36
CA ILE A 78 8.80 7.74 -7.92
C ILE A 78 9.07 9.12 -7.33
N ASP A 79 9.90 9.94 -8.00
CA ASP A 79 10.23 11.28 -7.55
C ASP A 79 8.97 12.16 -7.37
N ASP A 80 8.02 12.07 -8.31
CA ASP A 80 6.72 12.76 -8.22
C ASP A 80 5.89 12.31 -7.01
N ILE A 81 5.94 11.01 -6.66
CA ILE A 81 5.26 10.45 -5.49
C ILE A 81 5.95 10.90 -4.20
N ASP A 82 7.28 10.95 -4.18
CA ASP A 82 8.06 11.34 -3.00
C ASP A 82 7.78 12.80 -2.60
N VAL A 83 7.61 13.69 -3.58
CA VAL A 83 7.18 15.08 -3.34
C VAL A 83 5.79 15.09 -2.67
N GLN A 84 4.83 14.34 -3.20
CA GLN A 84 3.48 14.26 -2.62
C GLN A 84 3.48 13.64 -1.22
N LEU A 85 4.33 12.63 -0.99
CA LEU A 85 4.47 12.00 0.32
C LEU A 85 5.02 12.99 1.35
N LEU A 86 6.00 13.82 0.98
CA LEU A 86 6.52 14.88 1.84
C LEU A 86 5.44 15.90 2.21
N GLU A 87 4.61 16.31 1.26
CA GLU A 87 3.49 17.22 1.52
C GLU A 87 2.45 16.59 2.47
N LEU A 88 2.10 15.32 2.26
CA LEU A 88 1.18 14.59 3.14
C LEU A 88 1.75 14.41 4.55
N LEU A 89 3.05 14.15 4.68
CA LEU A 89 3.72 14.07 5.98
C LEU A 89 3.70 15.41 6.71
N SER A 90 3.90 16.53 5.99
CA SER A 90 3.76 17.87 6.55
C SER A 90 2.34 18.14 7.08
N GLN A 91 1.31 17.78 6.30
CA GLN A 91 -0.09 17.90 6.73
C GLN A 91 -0.38 17.06 7.97
N ARG A 92 0.11 15.80 7.99
CA ARG A 92 -0.01 14.93 9.17
C ARG A 92 0.70 15.53 10.39
N ALA A 93 1.90 16.08 10.22
CA ALA A 93 2.65 16.73 11.29
C ALA A 93 1.91 17.95 11.87
N ALA A 94 1.16 18.69 11.06
CA ALA A 94 0.30 19.78 11.54
C ALA A 94 -0.82 19.28 12.48
N PHE A 95 -1.47 18.15 12.16
CA PHE A 95 -2.43 17.52 13.06
C PHE A 95 -1.79 16.99 14.34
N VAL A 96 -0.59 16.41 14.24
CA VAL A 96 0.19 15.97 15.41
C VAL A 96 0.48 17.16 16.33
N ARG A 97 0.93 18.29 15.78
CA ARG A 97 1.14 19.52 16.55
C ARG A 97 -0.14 20.03 17.22
N GLU A 98 -1.27 20.01 16.51
CA GLU A 98 -2.55 20.41 17.08
C GLU A 98 -2.99 19.45 18.20
N ALA A 99 -2.80 18.14 18.02
CA ALA A 99 -3.09 17.14 19.03
C ALA A 99 -2.30 17.37 20.32
N THR A 100 -1.03 17.81 20.23
CA THR A 100 -0.21 18.13 21.41
C THR A 100 -0.85 19.17 22.33
N ARG A 101 -1.58 20.16 21.78
CA ARG A 101 -2.27 21.19 22.59
C ARG A 101 -3.38 20.63 23.49
N PHE A 102 -3.87 19.43 23.22
CA PHE A 102 -4.89 18.74 24.02
C PHE A 102 -4.30 17.80 25.08
N LYS A 103 -2.97 17.66 25.14
CA LYS A 103 -2.29 16.78 26.10
C LYS A 103 -1.96 17.58 27.37
N ALA A 104 -2.41 17.11 28.52
CA ALA A 104 -2.26 17.83 29.78
C ALA A 104 -0.93 17.51 30.46
N LEU A 105 -0.48 16.25 30.36
CA LEU A 105 0.74 15.76 30.95
C LEU A 105 1.71 15.33 29.86
N ARG A 106 3.00 15.46 30.16
CA ARG A 106 4.07 14.93 29.29
C ARG A 106 3.92 13.42 29.04
N GLY A 107 3.38 12.70 30.04
CA GLY A 107 3.06 11.26 29.93
C GLY A 107 1.89 10.93 29.00
N ASP A 108 1.09 11.92 28.59
CA ASP A 108 0.01 11.75 27.61
C ASP A 108 0.53 11.85 26.17
N VAL A 109 1.80 12.18 25.98
CA VAL A 109 2.42 12.36 24.66
C VAL A 109 2.62 11.04 23.95
N ASP A 110 3.23 10.07 24.61
CA ASP A 110 3.40 8.71 24.10
C ASP A 110 2.28 7.83 24.67
N VAL A 111 1.42 7.33 23.78
CA VAL A 111 0.32 6.44 24.14
C VAL A 111 0.52 5.13 23.37
N PRO A 112 1.26 4.15 23.91
CA PRO A 112 1.69 2.96 23.17
C PRO A 112 0.54 2.15 22.56
N SER A 113 -0.63 2.16 23.20
CA SER A 113 -1.83 1.49 22.67
C SER A 113 -2.38 2.17 21.41
N ARG A 114 -2.34 3.51 21.36
CA ARG A 114 -2.76 4.29 20.19
C ARG A 114 -1.77 4.12 19.04
N ASP A 115 -0.48 4.11 19.34
CA ASP A 115 0.60 3.91 18.38
C ASP A 115 0.51 2.54 17.72
N ALA A 116 0.36 1.49 18.54
CA ALA A 116 0.14 0.13 18.06
C ALA A 116 -1.12 0.02 17.20
N GLN A 117 -2.19 0.75 17.55
CA GLN A 117 -3.41 0.80 16.75
C GLN A 117 -3.15 1.41 15.36
N VAL A 118 -2.46 2.56 15.26
CA VAL A 118 -2.14 3.17 13.95
C VAL A 118 -1.36 2.20 13.06
N ILE A 119 -0.32 1.58 13.60
CA ILE A 119 0.54 0.66 12.85
C ILE A 119 -0.25 -0.57 12.41
N LYS A 120 -1.09 -1.14 13.29
CA LYS A 120 -1.93 -2.28 12.96
C LYS A 120 -2.92 -1.94 11.84
N GLU A 121 -3.60 -0.80 11.92
CA GLU A 121 -4.54 -0.35 10.89
C GLU A 121 -3.84 -0.17 9.54
N ALA A 122 -2.65 0.44 9.52
CA ALA A 122 -1.86 0.58 8.30
C ALA A 122 -1.51 -0.79 7.68
N VAL A 123 -1.02 -1.73 8.49
CA VAL A 123 -0.67 -3.09 8.04
C VAL A 123 -1.89 -3.88 7.56
N THR A 124 -3.04 -3.74 8.23
CA THR A 124 -4.28 -4.41 7.85
C THR A 124 -4.85 -3.86 6.54
N ASN A 125 -4.74 -2.55 6.31
CA ASN A 125 -5.31 -1.89 5.13
C ASN A 125 -4.38 -1.89 3.91
N ALA A 126 -3.08 -2.12 4.09
CA ALA A 126 -2.09 -2.12 3.01
C ALA A 126 -2.44 -2.99 1.79
N PRO A 127 -2.99 -4.21 1.93
CA PRO A 127 -3.36 -5.03 0.76
C PRO A 127 -4.44 -4.40 -0.13
N ALA A 128 -5.35 -3.61 0.43
CA ALA A 128 -6.44 -2.97 -0.32
C ALA A 128 -5.94 -1.88 -1.29
N VAL A 129 -4.71 -1.41 -1.10
CA VAL A 129 -4.06 -0.40 -1.95
C VAL A 129 -2.80 -0.93 -2.63
N HIS A 130 -2.63 -2.26 -2.68
CA HIS A 130 -1.43 -2.92 -3.23
C HIS A 130 -0.11 -2.40 -2.62
N LEU A 131 -0.09 -2.17 -1.31
CA LEU A 131 1.13 -1.86 -0.57
C LEU A 131 1.63 -3.12 0.16
N PRO A 132 2.91 -3.52 0.01
CA PRO A 132 3.47 -4.61 0.82
C PRO A 132 3.33 -4.31 2.31
N GLN A 133 2.79 -5.25 3.08
CA GLN A 133 2.55 -5.06 4.51
C GLN A 133 3.85 -4.80 5.28
N THR A 134 4.98 -5.38 4.83
CA THR A 134 6.31 -5.10 5.39
C THR A 134 6.70 -3.62 5.28
N ILE A 135 6.38 -2.97 4.16
CA ILE A 135 6.63 -1.54 3.95
C ILE A 135 5.69 -0.72 4.83
N ALA A 136 4.40 -1.05 4.86
CA ALA A 136 3.42 -0.38 5.71
C ALA A 136 3.84 -0.41 7.19
N SER A 137 4.26 -1.57 7.69
CA SER A 137 4.75 -1.72 9.06
C SER A 137 5.96 -0.82 9.34
N ALA A 138 6.98 -0.87 8.48
CA ALA A 138 8.22 -0.12 8.68
C ALA A 138 7.98 1.40 8.62
N VAL A 139 7.26 1.88 7.60
CA VAL A 139 6.99 3.30 7.39
C VAL A 139 6.15 3.87 8.53
N PHE A 140 5.04 3.22 8.90
CA PHE A 140 4.19 3.75 9.97
C PHE A 140 4.85 3.69 11.34
N THR A 141 5.70 2.69 11.61
CA THR A 141 6.53 2.65 12.83
C THR A 141 7.47 3.86 12.86
N ALA A 142 8.18 4.16 11.77
CA ALA A 142 9.07 5.31 11.70
C ALA A 142 8.32 6.64 11.86
N ILE A 143 7.19 6.79 11.17
CA ILE A 143 6.32 7.98 11.26
C ILE A 143 5.88 8.21 12.71
N ILE A 144 5.43 7.16 13.41
CA ILE A 144 4.95 7.26 14.79
C ILE A 144 6.09 7.64 15.74
N ASN A 145 7.23 6.94 15.68
CA ASN A 145 8.39 7.23 16.53
C ASN A 145 8.88 8.68 16.35
N ALA A 146 8.91 9.17 15.10
CA ALA A 146 9.26 10.55 14.80
C ALA A 146 8.19 11.54 15.30
N SER A 147 6.90 11.18 15.22
CA SER A 147 5.79 12.00 15.72
C SER A 147 5.87 12.16 17.22
N VAL A 148 6.05 11.08 17.98
CA VAL A 148 6.20 11.13 19.45
C VAL A 148 7.36 12.06 19.83
N SER A 149 8.50 11.95 19.15
CA SER A 149 9.66 12.83 19.38
C SER A 149 9.34 14.30 19.10
N PHE A 150 8.62 14.59 18.01
CA PHE A 150 8.19 15.94 17.65
C PHE A 150 7.17 16.51 18.66
N GLU A 151 6.21 15.72 19.11
CA GLU A 151 5.23 16.13 20.11
C GLU A 151 5.88 16.43 21.45
N LEU A 152 6.84 15.61 21.90
CA LEU A 152 7.60 15.87 23.13
C LEU A 152 8.34 17.21 23.04
N CYS A 153 8.98 17.50 21.89
CA CYS A 153 9.63 18.77 21.65
C CYS A 153 8.65 19.96 21.75
N ILE A 154 7.47 19.84 21.12
CA ILE A 154 6.43 20.87 21.21
C ILE A 154 5.99 21.06 22.66
N PHE A 155 5.60 19.97 23.34
CA PHE A 155 5.10 19.99 24.71
C PHE A 155 6.10 20.66 25.66
N ASP A 156 7.35 20.21 25.64
CA ASP A 156 8.41 20.71 26.53
C ASP A 156 8.73 22.20 26.21
N SER A 157 8.58 22.64 24.96
CA SER A 157 8.83 24.04 24.56
C SER A 157 7.83 25.07 25.13
N PHE A 158 6.67 24.63 25.64
CA PHE A 158 5.72 25.49 26.35
C PHE A 158 6.00 25.55 27.85
N TYR A 159 6.56 24.49 28.43
CA TYR A 159 6.93 24.46 29.85
C TYR A 159 8.12 25.39 30.15
N GLU A 160 9.12 25.43 29.26
CA GLU A 160 10.27 26.34 29.40
C GLU A 160 9.92 27.83 29.31
N ARG A 161 8.73 28.16 28.77
CA ARG A 161 8.31 29.56 28.54
C ARG A 161 7.44 30.16 29.64
N GLY A 162 7.28 29.47 30.76
CA GLY A 162 6.63 30.03 31.94
C GLY A 162 5.14 30.31 31.72
N HIS A 163 4.35 29.23 31.76
CA HIS A 163 3.07 29.27 32.45
C HIS A 163 3.30 28.84 33.90
#